data_AF-A0A9D2X9L0-F1
#
_entry.id   AF-A0A9D2X9L0-F1
#
_cell.length_a   1.000
_cell.length_b   1.000
_cell.length_c   1.000
_cell.angle_alpha   90.00
_cell.angle_beta   90.00
_cell.angle_gamma   90.00
#
_symmetry.space_group_name_H-M   'P 1'
#
loop_
_entity.id
_entity.type
_entity.pdbx_description
1 polymer ?
#
loop_
_entity_poly.entity_id
_entity_poly.type
_entity_poly.pdbx_seq_one_letter_code
_entity_poly.pdbx_strand_id
1 'polypeptide(L)'
;MGKSGYLPDISSGFTFWRSYAVNCLKDKDYNGATSGLHNINALLTEDYIVSVDTEAYNKQTEENIFYECGFCKKETAVSNIQVCQILLSPTDSIISKQKTTNKWRCPECEKWVSQQRTNIIKDKLESPYYRRVVPECPTHSIGLGDRLNFSSKFDKWFYNFLEELQHALALYRIEYIAQNGEDMADLGFKENRNS
;
A
#
# COMPACT_ATOMS: atom_id res chain seq x y z
N MET A 1 -17.93 29.66 -5.43
CA MET A 1 -17.24 30.38 -6.52
C MET A 1 -16.30 29.40 -7.18
N GLY A 2 -16.67 28.86 -8.35
CA GLY A 2 -15.81 27.96 -9.11
C GLY A 2 -14.63 28.75 -9.69
N LYS A 3 -13.39 28.31 -9.43
CA LYS A 3 -12.19 28.91 -10.00
C LYS A 3 -11.98 28.34 -11.41
N SER A 4 -12.63 28.92 -12.40
CA SER A 4 -12.37 28.56 -13.81
C SER A 4 -10.87 28.69 -14.11
N GLY A 5 -10.26 27.63 -14.67
CA GLY A 5 -8.82 27.56 -14.97
C GLY A 5 -7.97 26.71 -14.00
N TYR A 6 -8.47 26.39 -12.81
CA TYR A 6 -7.69 25.69 -11.78
C TYR A 6 -7.39 24.21 -12.14
N LEU A 7 -8.31 23.52 -12.81
CA LEU A 7 -8.12 22.12 -13.23
C LEU A 7 -7.07 21.95 -14.37
N PRO A 8 -7.06 22.79 -15.44
CA PRO A 8 -5.96 22.84 -16.39
C PRO A 8 -4.58 23.08 -15.75
N ASP A 9 -4.50 23.99 -14.77
CA ASP A 9 -3.25 24.32 -14.07
C ASP A 9 -2.73 23.14 -13.23
N ILE A 10 -3.59 22.47 -12.46
CA ILE A 10 -3.21 21.25 -11.73
C ILE A 10 -2.76 20.15 -12.70
N SER A 11 -3.46 19.97 -13.82
CA SER A 11 -3.17 18.90 -14.77
C SER A 11 -1.81 19.08 -15.46
N SER A 12 -1.47 20.33 -15.82
CA SER A 12 -0.16 20.66 -16.38
C SER A 12 0.95 20.52 -15.34
N GLY A 13 0.74 21.05 -14.12
CA GLY A 13 1.68 20.92 -13.01
C GLY A 13 1.95 19.45 -12.63
N PHE A 14 0.90 18.62 -12.58
CA PHE A 14 1.01 17.20 -12.29
C PHE A 14 1.88 16.48 -13.33
N THR A 15 1.65 16.78 -14.62
CA THR A 15 2.39 16.16 -15.72
C THR A 15 3.87 16.54 -15.68
N PHE A 16 4.17 17.82 -15.42
CA PHE A 16 5.53 18.32 -15.26
C PHE A 16 6.25 17.62 -14.10
N TRP A 17 5.68 17.68 -12.88
CA TRP A 17 6.32 17.11 -11.70
C TRP A 17 6.41 15.59 -11.74
N ARG A 18 5.44 14.88 -12.35
CA ARG A 18 5.53 13.44 -12.60
C ARG A 18 6.72 13.11 -13.49
N SER A 19 6.87 13.84 -14.59
CA SER A 19 7.96 13.61 -15.54
C SER A 19 9.32 13.88 -14.88
N TYR A 20 9.42 14.98 -14.12
CA TYR A 20 10.59 15.30 -13.30
C TYR A 20 10.91 14.17 -12.31
N ALA A 21 9.94 13.74 -11.51
CA ALA A 21 10.12 12.71 -10.49
C ALA A 21 10.59 11.37 -11.08
N VAL A 22 9.97 10.94 -12.19
CA VAL A 22 10.33 9.69 -12.89
C VAL A 22 11.72 9.77 -13.51
N ASN A 23 12.11 10.92 -14.05
CA ASN A 23 13.45 11.11 -14.60
C ASN A 23 14.51 11.08 -13.49
N CYS A 24 14.28 11.78 -12.38
CA CYS A 24 15.15 11.71 -11.20
C CYS A 24 15.29 10.27 -10.68
N LEU A 25 14.20 9.48 -10.65
CA LEU A 25 14.26 8.07 -10.27
C LEU A 25 15.18 7.26 -11.21
N LYS A 26 15.05 7.44 -12.52
CA LYS A 26 15.90 6.76 -13.53
C LYS A 26 17.38 7.12 -13.35
N ASP A 27 17.65 8.38 -13.03
CA ASP A 27 18.99 8.89 -12.78
C ASP A 27 19.53 8.54 -11.38
N LYS A 28 18.75 7.81 -10.57
CA LYS A 28 19.02 7.48 -9.16
C LYS A 28 19.20 8.70 -8.26
N ASP A 29 18.64 9.84 -8.66
CA ASP A 29 18.46 11.01 -7.81
C ASP A 29 17.21 10.83 -6.96
N TYR A 30 17.36 10.10 -5.86
CA TYR A 30 16.27 9.79 -4.93
C TYR A 30 15.69 11.05 -4.24
N ASN A 31 16.50 12.09 -4.06
CA ASN A 31 16.05 13.35 -3.47
C ASN A 31 15.19 14.14 -4.45
N GLY A 32 15.61 14.24 -5.72
CA GLY A 32 14.81 14.82 -6.79
C GLY A 32 13.51 14.07 -7.01
N ALA A 33 13.56 12.73 -7.01
CA ALA A 33 12.37 11.88 -7.13
C ALA A 33 11.36 12.12 -6.00
N THR A 34 11.84 12.15 -4.75
CA THR A 34 11.03 12.44 -3.56
C THR A 34 10.42 13.85 -3.64
N SER A 35 11.23 14.85 -3.97
CA SER A 35 10.77 16.24 -4.12
C SER A 35 9.69 16.38 -5.18
N GLY A 36 9.83 15.67 -6.30
CA GLY A 36 8.82 15.63 -7.35
C GLY A 36 7.48 15.09 -6.86
N LEU A 37 7.47 14.00 -6.07
CA LEU A 37 6.24 13.44 -5.50
C LEU A 37 5.58 14.40 -4.49
N HIS A 38 6.37 15.04 -3.62
CA HIS A 38 5.83 16.03 -2.68
C HIS A 38 5.26 17.26 -3.38
N ASN A 39 5.90 17.73 -4.46
CA ASN A 39 5.39 18.82 -5.26
C ASN A 39 4.07 18.44 -5.96
N ILE A 40 3.93 17.20 -6.43
CA ILE A 40 2.64 16.70 -6.93
C ILE A 40 1.58 16.74 -5.83
N ASN A 41 1.92 16.23 -4.64
CA ASN A 41 0.99 16.21 -3.50
C ASN A 41 0.53 17.62 -3.09
N ALA A 42 1.43 18.61 -3.16
CA ALA A 42 1.15 20.00 -2.86
C ALA A 42 0.25 20.70 -3.90
N LEU A 43 0.07 20.13 -5.10
CA LEU A 43 -0.90 20.64 -6.08
C LEU A 43 -2.35 20.25 -5.73
N LEU A 44 -2.54 19.24 -4.88
CA LEU A 44 -3.86 18.76 -4.48
C LEU A 44 -4.45 19.67 -3.40
N THR A 45 -5.77 19.80 -3.39
CA THR A 45 -6.49 20.50 -2.31
C THR A 45 -6.48 19.65 -1.04
N GLU A 46 -6.68 20.29 0.13
CA GLU A 46 -6.57 19.66 1.45
C GLU A 46 -7.27 18.29 1.56
N ASP A 47 -8.46 18.16 0.96
CA ASP A 47 -9.27 16.93 0.98
C ASP A 47 -8.66 15.75 0.21
N TYR A 48 -7.69 15.97 -0.67
CA TYR A 48 -7.06 14.93 -1.51
C TYR A 48 -5.56 14.79 -1.28
N ILE A 49 -5.00 15.52 -0.31
CA ILE A 49 -3.61 15.35 0.09
C ILE A 49 -3.41 13.92 0.58
N VAL A 50 -2.37 13.27 0.07
CA VAL A 50 -1.93 11.96 0.53
C VAL A 50 -1.04 12.17 1.76
N SER A 51 -1.42 11.61 2.90
CA SER A 51 -0.65 11.70 4.14
C SER A 51 0.59 10.80 4.07
N VAL A 52 1.73 11.31 4.54
CA VAL A 52 2.96 10.52 4.68
C VAL A 52 3.12 10.18 6.16
N ASP A 53 2.72 8.97 6.54
CA ASP A 53 2.74 8.49 7.92
C ASP A 53 2.90 6.97 7.94
N THR A 54 4.07 6.52 8.41
CA THR A 54 4.40 5.09 8.50
C THR A 54 3.52 4.34 9.49
N GLU A 55 3.15 4.95 10.62
CA GLU A 55 2.34 4.29 11.65
C GLU A 55 0.90 4.13 11.17
N ALA A 56 0.32 5.19 10.62
CA ALA A 56 -1.02 5.15 10.05
C ALA A 56 -1.09 4.17 8.86
N TYR A 57 -0.07 4.15 8.01
CA TYR A 57 0.03 3.18 6.91
C TYR A 57 0.03 1.75 7.44
N ASN A 58 0.92 1.43 8.39
CA ASN A 58 1.04 0.09 8.95
C ASN A 58 -0.25 -0.39 9.60
N LYS A 59 -0.94 0.49 10.34
CA LYS A 59 -2.24 0.19 10.96
C LYS A 59 -3.32 -0.14 9.93
N GLN A 60 -3.29 0.52 8.77
CA GLN A 60 -4.25 0.28 7.71
C GLN A 60 -3.92 -0.94 6.85
N THR A 61 -2.63 -1.31 6.77
CA THR A 61 -2.14 -2.47 6.02
C THR A 61 -1.89 -3.70 6.88
N GLU A 62 -2.29 -3.67 8.16
CA GLU A 62 -2.08 -4.79 9.08
C GLU A 62 -2.80 -6.04 8.57
N GLU A 63 -2.01 -7.07 8.22
CA GLU A 63 -2.54 -8.35 7.75
C GLU A 63 -3.06 -9.16 8.95
N ASN A 64 -4.35 -9.46 8.96
CA ASN A 64 -4.90 -10.40 9.94
C ASN A 64 -4.52 -11.83 9.52
N ILE A 65 -3.76 -12.51 10.38
CA ILE A 65 -3.38 -13.90 10.16
C ILE A 65 -4.31 -14.79 10.97
N PHE A 66 -4.92 -15.75 10.28
CA PHE A 66 -5.82 -16.74 10.85
C PHE A 66 -5.24 -18.15 10.67
N TYR A 67 -5.42 -18.98 11.68
CA TYR A 67 -5.15 -20.41 11.62
C TYR A 67 -6.47 -21.16 11.49
N GLU A 68 -6.57 -22.00 10.47
CA GLU A 68 -7.71 -22.89 10.28
C GLU A 68 -7.49 -24.19 11.09
N CYS A 69 -8.44 -24.54 11.95
CA CYS A 69 -8.38 -25.80 12.68
C CYS A 69 -8.58 -27.00 11.74
N GLY A 70 -7.63 -27.94 11.72
CA GLY A 70 -7.76 -29.18 10.93
C GLY A 70 -8.91 -30.12 11.35
N PHE A 71 -9.49 -29.94 12.54
CA PHE A 71 -10.58 -30.79 13.06
C PHE A 71 -11.97 -30.20 12.88
N CYS A 72 -12.18 -28.94 13.27
CA CYS A 72 -13.49 -28.29 13.21
C CYS A 72 -13.62 -27.25 12.09
N LYS A 73 -12.54 -27.00 11.32
CA LYS A 73 -12.51 -26.07 10.19
C LYS A 73 -12.86 -24.61 10.52
N LYS A 74 -12.89 -24.26 11.80
CA LYS A 74 -13.04 -22.87 12.24
C LYS A 74 -11.71 -22.14 12.18
N GLU A 75 -11.80 -20.87 11.80
CA GLU A 75 -10.70 -19.94 11.73
C GLU A 75 -10.50 -19.26 13.08
N THR A 76 -9.26 -19.08 13.49
CA THR A 76 -8.93 -18.39 14.74
C THR A 76 -7.79 -17.44 14.48
N ALA A 77 -7.95 -16.18 14.90
CA ALA A 77 -6.89 -15.18 14.81
C ALA A 77 -5.66 -15.62 15.60
N VAL A 78 -4.47 -15.48 15.02
CA VAL A 78 -3.20 -15.91 15.65
C VAL A 78 -2.97 -15.25 17.01
N SER A 79 -3.43 -14.02 17.20
CA SER A 79 -3.36 -13.29 18.47
C SER A 79 -4.06 -14.00 19.64
N ASN A 80 -5.07 -14.83 19.34
CA ASN A 80 -5.85 -15.56 20.34
C ASN A 80 -5.35 -17.00 20.56
N ILE A 81 -4.24 -17.39 19.92
CA ILE A 81 -3.75 -18.76 19.94
C ILE A 81 -2.53 -18.88 20.85
N GLN A 82 -2.61 -19.79 21.83
CA GLN A 82 -1.45 -20.21 22.61
C GLN A 82 -0.74 -21.37 21.90
N VAL A 83 0.52 -21.14 21.53
CA VAL A 83 1.40 -22.15 20.95
C VAL A 83 2.26 -22.75 22.07
N CYS A 84 2.30 -24.08 22.14
CA CYS A 84 3.14 -24.82 23.08
C CYS A 84 4.10 -25.74 22.34
N GLN A 85 5.32 -25.86 22.86
CA GLN A 85 6.27 -26.88 22.45
C GLN A 85 6.01 -28.16 23.21
N ILE A 86 5.74 -29.24 22.48
CA ILE A 86 5.51 -30.56 23.05
C ILE A 86 6.67 -31.46 22.64
N LEU A 87 7.22 -32.20 23.61
CA LEU A 87 8.23 -33.22 23.35
C LEU A 87 7.64 -34.30 22.45
N LEU A 88 8.39 -34.64 21.39
CA LEU A 88 8.03 -35.74 20.53
C LEU A 88 8.34 -37.07 21.22
N SER A 89 7.59 -38.12 20.85
CA SER A 89 7.94 -39.47 21.28
C SER A 89 9.34 -39.84 20.74
N PRO A 90 10.08 -40.75 21.39
CA PRO A 90 11.41 -41.14 20.92
C PRO A 90 11.40 -41.63 19.46
N THR A 91 10.37 -42.39 19.07
CA THR A 91 10.19 -42.87 17.70
C THR A 91 9.98 -41.73 16.72
N ASP A 92 9.08 -40.79 17.04
CA ASP A 92 8.81 -39.64 16.18
C ASP A 92 10.01 -38.69 16.12
N SER A 93 10.78 -38.61 17.20
CA SER A 93 11.98 -37.77 17.27
C SER A 93 13.10 -38.28 16.37
N ILE A 94 13.27 -39.60 16.28
CA ILE A 94 14.22 -40.24 15.38
C ILE A 94 13.81 -40.02 13.92
N ILE A 95 12.51 -40.21 13.60
CA ILE A 95 11.99 -40.08 12.23
C ILE A 95 12.07 -38.62 11.75
N SER A 96 11.60 -37.68 12.57
CA SER A 96 11.56 -36.25 12.21
C SER A 96 12.89 -35.54 12.38
N LYS A 97 13.86 -36.17 13.06
CA LYS A 97 15.12 -35.55 13.55
C LYS A 97 14.89 -34.31 14.42
N GLN A 98 13.69 -34.14 14.99
CA GLN A 98 13.32 -33.05 15.87
C GLN A 98 12.97 -33.59 17.26
N LYS A 99 13.33 -32.88 18.34
CA LYS A 99 12.99 -33.31 19.71
C LYS A 99 11.63 -32.80 20.19
N THR A 100 11.16 -31.71 19.58
CA THR A 100 9.95 -31.00 19.97
C THR A 100 9.14 -30.65 18.73
N THR A 101 7.82 -30.51 18.90
CA THR A 101 6.92 -30.00 17.88
C THR A 101 6.06 -28.89 18.45
N ASN A 102 5.79 -27.86 17.64
CA ASN A 102 4.88 -26.79 18.02
C ASN A 102 3.44 -27.25 17.74
N LYS A 103 2.61 -27.23 18.78
CA LYS A 103 1.17 -27.42 18.65
C LYS A 103 0.44 -26.22 19.24
N TRP A 104 -0.74 -25.97 18.72
CA TRP A 104 -1.65 -25.00 19.29
C TRP A 104 -2.96 -25.68 19.67
N ARG A 105 -3.64 -25.12 20.68
CA ARG A 105 -4.95 -25.62 21.11
C ARG A 105 -6.02 -24.79 20.44
N CYS A 106 -6.92 -25.44 19.69
CA CYS A 106 -8.05 -24.77 19.09
C CYS A 106 -9.03 -24.31 20.19
N PRO A 107 -9.45 -23.04 20.24
CA PRO A 107 -10.37 -22.56 21.27
C PRO A 107 -11.79 -23.15 21.13
N GLU A 108 -12.16 -23.59 19.93
CA GLU A 108 -13.52 -24.04 19.60
C GLU A 108 -13.76 -25.52 19.88
N CYS A 109 -12.77 -26.37 19.60
CA CYS A 109 -12.89 -27.82 19.80
C CYS A 109 -11.89 -28.38 20.82
N GLU A 110 -11.06 -27.52 21.40
CA GLU A 110 -10.04 -27.82 22.40
C GLU A 110 -8.98 -28.86 22.00
N LYS A 111 -8.97 -29.29 20.73
CA LYS A 111 -8.00 -30.27 20.21
C LYS A 111 -6.66 -29.59 19.92
N TRP A 112 -5.59 -30.37 20.15
CA TRP A 112 -4.23 -29.98 19.80
C TRP A 112 -3.98 -30.16 18.30
N VAL A 113 -3.71 -29.07 17.61
CA VAL A 113 -3.41 -29.03 16.18
C VAL A 113 -1.92 -28.79 15.99
N SER A 114 -1.30 -29.54 15.08
CA SER A 114 0.11 -29.31 14.72
C SER A 114 0.25 -28.05 13.88
N GLN A 115 1.11 -27.12 14.30
CA GLN A 115 1.33 -25.86 13.59
C GLN A 115 1.83 -26.10 12.15
N GLN A 116 2.68 -27.11 11.95
CA GLN A 116 3.22 -27.47 10.62
C GLN A 116 2.15 -27.93 9.62
N ARG A 117 1.01 -28.43 10.12
CA ARG A 117 -0.11 -28.93 9.31
C ARG A 117 -1.30 -27.97 9.31
N THR A 118 -1.14 -26.79 9.91
CA THR A 118 -2.20 -25.80 10.01
C THR A 118 -2.23 -24.99 8.73
N ASN A 119 -3.42 -24.85 8.15
CA ASN A 119 -3.62 -23.96 7.02
C ASN A 119 -3.63 -22.51 7.54
N ILE A 120 -2.75 -21.68 6.98
CA ILE A 120 -2.56 -20.29 7.38
C ILE A 120 -3.29 -19.43 6.36
N ILE A 121 -4.36 -18.79 6.79
CA ILE A 121 -5.13 -17.85 5.98
C ILE A 121 -4.61 -16.46 6.33
N LYS A 122 -4.23 -15.70 5.32
CA LYS A 122 -3.81 -14.31 5.48
C LYS A 122 -4.85 -13.45 4.80
N ASP A 123 -5.51 -12.61 5.58
CA ASP A 123 -6.33 -11.54 5.04
C ASP A 123 -5.38 -10.46 4.53
N LYS A 124 -5.10 -10.52 3.23
CA LYS A 124 -4.26 -9.54 2.54
C LYS A 124 -5.17 -8.59 1.81
N LEU A 125 -4.87 -7.31 1.90
CA LEU A 125 -5.52 -6.33 1.05
C LEU A 125 -5.30 -6.68 -0.43
N GLU A 126 -6.39 -6.78 -1.17
CA GLU A 126 -6.35 -6.95 -2.62
C GLU A 126 -5.78 -5.68 -3.25
N SER A 127 -4.80 -5.85 -4.13
CA SER A 127 -4.20 -4.75 -4.89
C SER A 127 -4.99 -4.50 -6.17
N PRO A 128 -5.25 -3.24 -6.58
CA PRO A 128 -4.82 -1.99 -5.93
C PRO A 128 -5.74 -1.56 -4.77
N TYR A 129 -5.14 -1.06 -3.69
CA TYR A 129 -5.85 -0.42 -2.58
C TYR A 129 -5.34 1.02 -2.44
N TYR A 130 -6.26 1.96 -2.28
CA TYR A 130 -5.95 3.39 -2.12
C TYR A 130 -6.53 3.89 -0.81
N ARG A 131 -5.68 4.43 0.06
CA ARG A 131 -6.09 4.89 1.39
C ARG A 131 -5.65 6.31 1.71
N ARG A 132 -5.03 6.99 0.74
CA ARG A 132 -4.49 8.35 0.90
C ARG A 132 -3.45 8.43 2.03
N VAL A 133 -2.82 7.31 2.36
CA VAL A 133 -1.72 7.24 3.33
C VAL A 133 -0.61 6.42 2.71
N VAL A 134 0.61 6.92 2.80
CA VAL A 134 1.83 6.24 2.36
C VAL A 134 2.84 6.25 3.49
N PRO A 135 3.73 5.25 3.57
CA PRO A 135 4.78 5.26 4.57
C PRO A 135 5.83 6.33 4.24
N GLU A 136 6.63 6.70 5.23
CA GLU A 136 7.76 7.61 5.03
C GLU A 136 8.77 7.04 4.03
N CYS A 137 9.48 7.96 3.36
CA CYS A 137 10.52 7.61 2.40
C CYS A 137 11.58 6.71 3.05
N PRO A 138 11.96 5.57 2.43
CA PRO A 138 12.98 4.70 2.99
C PRO A 138 14.32 5.44 3.10
N THR A 139 14.98 5.30 4.26
CA THR A 139 16.28 5.91 4.53
C THR A 139 17.44 4.95 4.24
N HIS A 140 18.58 5.48 3.80
CA HIS A 140 19.81 4.71 3.73
C HIS A 140 20.26 4.32 5.15
N SER A 141 20.12 3.04 5.50
CA SER A 141 20.74 2.54 6.73
C SER A 141 22.23 2.30 6.53
N ILE A 142 23.00 2.34 7.63
CA ILE A 142 24.46 2.24 7.62
C ILE A 142 24.92 0.80 7.25
N GLY A 143 24.02 -0.19 7.27
CA GLY A 143 24.35 -1.61 7.05
C GLY A 143 24.54 -2.04 5.59
N LEU A 144 25.42 -3.02 5.37
CA LEU A 144 25.74 -3.57 4.04
C LEU A 144 24.52 -4.16 3.30
N GLY A 145 23.64 -4.86 4.03
CA GLY A 145 22.45 -5.50 3.46
C GLY A 145 21.37 -4.52 2.99
N ASP A 146 21.28 -3.34 3.62
CA ASP A 146 20.33 -2.30 3.22
C ASP A 146 20.82 -1.49 2.03
N ARG A 147 22.14 -1.30 1.88
CA ARG A 147 22.71 -0.62 0.71
C ARG A 147 22.42 -1.35 -0.60
N LEU A 148 22.39 -2.69 -0.57
CA LEU A 148 22.10 -3.51 -1.75
C LEU A 148 20.63 -3.48 -2.15
N ASN A 149 19.72 -3.32 -1.18
CA ASN A 149 18.27 -3.39 -1.40
C ASN A 149 17.59 -2.02 -1.42
N PHE A 150 18.32 -0.94 -1.10
CA PHE A 150 17.77 0.41 -1.01
C PHE A 150 17.04 0.83 -2.28
N SER A 151 17.68 0.68 -3.45
CA SER A 151 17.07 1.09 -4.72
C SER A 151 15.73 0.40 -4.94
N SER A 152 15.65 -0.92 -4.72
CA SER A 152 14.41 -1.67 -4.90
C SER A 152 13.33 -1.25 -3.89
N LYS A 153 13.71 -1.01 -2.63
CA LYS A 153 12.78 -0.49 -1.60
C LYS A 153 12.26 0.90 -1.97
N PHE A 154 13.15 1.78 -2.42
CA PHE A 154 12.81 3.13 -2.85
C PHE A 154 11.91 3.12 -4.08
N ASP A 155 12.23 2.34 -5.11
CA ASP A 155 11.41 2.22 -6.33
C ASP A 155 9.99 1.78 -5.97
N LYS A 156 9.86 0.76 -5.11
CA LYS A 156 8.56 0.29 -4.64
C LYS A 156 7.79 1.40 -3.90
N TRP A 157 8.45 2.09 -2.97
CA TRP A 157 7.85 3.23 -2.26
C TRP A 157 7.42 4.34 -3.23
N PHE A 158 8.27 4.69 -4.18
CA PHE A 158 8.03 5.73 -5.17
C PHE A 158 6.78 5.45 -6.01
N TYR A 159 6.66 4.23 -6.55
CA TYR A 159 5.51 3.86 -7.37
C TYR A 159 4.23 3.76 -6.54
N ASN A 160 4.30 3.22 -5.32
CA ASN A 160 3.14 3.21 -4.42
C ASN A 160 2.62 4.63 -4.15
N PHE A 161 3.52 5.58 -3.86
CA PHE A 161 3.13 6.95 -3.61
C PHE A 161 2.62 7.65 -4.88
N LEU A 162 3.26 7.42 -6.03
CA LEU A 162 2.78 7.95 -7.30
C LEU A 162 1.39 7.43 -7.67
N GLU A 163 1.09 6.17 -7.41
CA GLU A 163 -0.22 5.57 -7.67
C GLU A 163 -1.32 6.17 -6.76
N GLU A 164 -1.03 6.37 -5.47
CA GLU A 164 -1.94 7.08 -4.55
C GLU A 164 -2.23 8.51 -5.02
N LEU A 165 -1.21 9.24 -5.49
CA LEU A 165 -1.37 10.60 -6.04
C LEU A 165 -2.19 10.61 -7.33
N GLN A 166 -2.00 9.61 -8.20
CA GLN A 166 -2.80 9.47 -9.43
C GLN A 166 -4.26 9.18 -9.11
N HIS A 167 -4.53 8.30 -8.15
CA HIS A 167 -5.87 8.01 -7.70
C HIS A 167 -6.53 9.24 -7.05
N ALA A 168 -5.82 9.96 -6.19
CA ALA A 168 -6.30 11.21 -5.58
C ALA A 168 -6.64 12.28 -6.63
N LEU A 169 -5.80 12.46 -7.65
CA LEU A 169 -6.08 13.36 -8.77
C LEU A 169 -7.32 12.93 -9.58
N ALA A 170 -7.50 11.62 -9.78
CA ALA A 170 -8.66 11.10 -10.50
C ALA A 170 -9.97 11.43 -9.76
N LEU A 171 -10.01 11.22 -8.43
CA LEU A 171 -11.15 11.61 -7.60
C LEU A 171 -11.41 13.11 -7.66
N TYR A 172 -10.35 13.92 -7.51
CA TYR A 172 -10.45 15.37 -7.63
C TYR A 172 -11.06 15.80 -8.96
N ARG A 173 -10.63 15.21 -10.07
CA ARG A 173 -11.18 15.48 -11.41
C ARG A 173 -12.66 15.13 -11.51
N ILE A 174 -13.06 13.98 -11.01
CA ILE A 174 -14.46 13.53 -11.02
C ILE A 174 -15.33 14.53 -10.25
N GLU A 175 -14.91 14.91 -9.05
CA GLU A 175 -15.65 15.85 -8.20
C GLU A 175 -15.68 17.26 -8.78
N TYR A 176 -14.57 17.74 -9.35
CA TYR A 176 -14.52 19.03 -10.03
C TYR A 176 -15.48 19.08 -11.22
N ILE A 177 -15.52 18.04 -12.05
CA ILE A 177 -16.43 17.94 -13.20
C ILE A 177 -17.89 17.88 -12.72
N ALA A 178 -18.18 17.13 -11.67
CA ALA A 178 -19.54 17.07 -11.12
C ALA A 178 -20.03 18.45 -10.62
N GLN A 179 -19.14 19.26 -10.06
CA GLN A 179 -19.47 20.58 -9.51
C GLN A 179 -19.47 21.72 -10.53
N ASN A 180 -18.66 21.63 -11.59
CA ASN A 180 -18.43 22.71 -12.56
C ASN A 180 -18.72 22.27 -14.01
N GLY A 181 -19.46 21.16 -14.19
CA GLY A 181 -19.67 20.50 -15.48
C GLY A 181 -20.41 21.36 -16.52
N GLU A 182 -21.24 22.31 -16.09
CA GLU A 182 -21.88 23.27 -17.00
C GLU A 182 -20.89 24.31 -17.54
N ASP A 183 -19.87 24.71 -16.76
CA ASP A 183 -18.85 25.70 -17.17
C ASP A 183 -17.81 25.14 -18.15
N MET A 184 -17.70 23.81 -18.28
CA MET A 184 -16.74 23.13 -19.16
C MET A 184 -17.30 22.84 -20.56
N ALA A 185 -18.61 22.99 -20.77
CA ALA A 185 -19.26 22.80 -22.08
C ALA A 185 -19.09 24.01 -23.01
N ASP A 186 -18.90 25.21 -22.46
CA ASP A 186 -18.91 26.47 -23.21
C ASP A 186 -17.54 26.85 -23.83
N LEU A 187 -16.53 25.98 -23.69
CA LEU A 187 -15.24 26.08 -24.39
C LEU A 187 -15.22 25.32 -25.74
N GLY A 188 -16.37 24.79 -26.16
CA GLY A 188 -16.55 24.14 -27.46
C GLY A 188 -16.49 25.13 -28.62
N PHE A 189 -15.34 25.17 -29.31
CA PHE A 189 -15.13 25.56 -30.70
C PHE A 189 -16.29 26.33 -31.38
N LYS A 190 -16.17 27.66 -31.50
CA LYS A 190 -16.91 28.40 -32.51
C LYS A 190 -16.34 28.02 -33.89
N GLU A 191 -17.01 27.12 -34.61
CA GLU A 191 -16.80 26.98 -36.06
C GLU A 191 -17.15 28.32 -36.70
N ASN A 192 -16.13 29.11 -37.06
CA ASN A 192 -16.30 30.19 -38.02
C ASN A 192 -16.61 29.58 -39.39
N ARG A 193 -17.90 29.31 -39.65
CA ARG A 193 -18.39 29.16 -41.03
C ARG A 193 -18.53 30.56 -41.61
N ASN A 194 -17.46 31.00 -42.28
CA ASN A 194 -17.56 32.13 -43.20
C ASN A 194 -18.42 31.71 -44.39
N SER A 195 -19.58 32.35 -44.52
CA SER A 195 -20.36 32.46 -45.76
C SER A 195 -20.03 33.77 -46.45
#